data_AF-A0A945N4L9-F1
#
_entry.id   AF-A0A945N4L9-F1
#
_cell.length_a   1.000
_cell.length_b   1.000
_cell.length_c   1.000
_cell.angle_alpha   90.00
_cell.angle_beta   90.00
_cell.angle_gamma   90.00
#
_symmetry.space_group_name_H-M   'P 1'
#
loop_
_entity.id
_entity.type
_entity.pdbx_description
1 polymer ?
#
loop_
_entity_poly.entity_id
_entity_poly.type
_entity_poly.pdbx_seq_one_letter_code
_entity_poly.pdbx_strand_id
1 'polypeptide(L)'
;MFWSDIVLKDPSCLKTLSREATALIWGYEHDHPFETECEHLAKARLPFYVCPGTASWNAIAGRLGNATTNLKSAASAGLKFGAEGYLVTDWGDHGHHQYLPLSYPGFLLGGCNSWNQRGSAALNLADGLNRIFFDNQASSTVRALIQLGHLSERVPTQLRNATVFNRALFWNMKHEPSVLAAITDAELQVWLDALTALPLQMTPSKAPGLELVQRELRQAAALCQHGLEKLQLKRLATAGILSPAKQRLRFNRLKQSQSSLIDEHQALWLSRNRLGGLKESVAHLAVRLPAARPNH
;
A
#
# COMPACT_ATOMS: atom_id res chain seq x y z
N MET A 1 8.47 -26.01 -1.47
CA MET A 1 8.67 -24.67 -0.87
C MET A 1 7.82 -24.54 0.38
N PHE A 2 8.27 -23.81 1.41
CA PHE A 2 7.50 -23.53 2.63
C PHE A 2 7.95 -22.21 3.28
N TRP A 3 7.05 -21.50 3.97
CA TRP A 3 7.42 -20.27 4.71
C TRP A 3 8.31 -20.60 5.91
N SER A 4 9.45 -19.91 6.01
CA SER A 4 10.53 -20.29 6.92
C SER A 4 10.32 -19.88 8.38
N ASP A 5 9.20 -19.24 8.73
CA ASP A 5 8.91 -18.69 10.07
C ASP A 5 9.20 -19.66 11.20
N ILE A 6 8.69 -20.88 11.02
CA ILE A 6 8.69 -21.90 12.05
C ILE A 6 10.12 -22.41 12.22
N VAL A 7 10.83 -22.66 11.13
CA VAL A 7 12.22 -23.11 11.14
C VAL A 7 13.16 -22.08 11.73
N LEU A 8 12.94 -20.79 11.44
CA LEU A 8 13.75 -19.71 12.00
C LEU A 8 13.53 -19.52 13.51
N LYS A 9 12.32 -19.81 14.02
CA LYS A 9 11.98 -19.75 15.45
C LYS A 9 12.36 -21.02 16.21
N ASP A 10 12.19 -22.18 15.57
CA ASP A 10 12.49 -23.50 16.11
C ASP A 10 13.30 -24.33 15.09
N PRO A 11 14.64 -24.21 15.12
CA PRO A 11 15.52 -24.97 14.24
C PRO A 11 15.43 -26.49 14.43
N SER A 12 14.84 -27.00 15.52
CA SER A 12 14.69 -28.44 15.74
C SER A 12 13.77 -29.10 14.71
N CYS A 13 12.83 -28.32 14.14
CA CYS A 13 11.93 -28.73 13.06
C CYS A 13 12.68 -29.19 11.79
N LEU A 14 13.96 -28.81 11.62
CA LEU A 14 14.79 -29.28 10.51
C LEU A 14 15.08 -30.78 10.53
N LYS A 15 14.86 -31.45 11.65
CA LYS A 15 15.01 -32.91 11.77
C LYS A 15 13.89 -33.67 11.04
N THR A 16 12.74 -33.06 10.85
CA THR A 16 11.55 -33.69 10.25
C THR A 16 11.26 -33.20 8.83
N LEU A 17 11.88 -32.09 8.42
CA LEU A 17 11.72 -31.52 7.09
C LEU A 17 12.66 -32.18 6.06
N SER A 18 12.15 -32.35 4.83
CA SER A 18 12.99 -32.76 3.71
C SER A 18 14.12 -31.76 3.48
N ARG A 19 15.34 -32.26 3.25
CA ARG A 19 16.51 -31.44 2.94
C ARG A 19 16.43 -30.78 1.55
N GLU A 20 15.54 -31.28 0.69
CA GLU A 20 15.27 -30.72 -0.63
C GLU A 20 14.17 -29.65 -0.60
N ALA A 21 13.52 -29.44 0.55
CA ALA A 21 12.48 -28.44 0.66
C ALA A 21 13.10 -27.02 0.70
N THR A 22 12.73 -26.19 -0.26
CA THR A 22 13.14 -24.78 -0.30
C THR A 22 12.39 -23.94 0.73
N ALA A 23 13.12 -23.29 1.62
CA ALA A 23 12.58 -22.36 2.62
C ALA A 23 12.33 -20.97 2.00
N LEU A 24 11.26 -20.30 2.39
CA LEU A 24 10.89 -18.96 1.91
C LEU A 24 11.05 -17.94 3.05
N ILE A 25 12.15 -17.18 3.01
CA ILE A 25 12.44 -16.10 3.95
C ILE A 25 11.60 -14.89 3.55
N TRP A 26 10.49 -14.64 4.26
CA TRP A 26 9.64 -13.50 3.95
C TRP A 26 9.84 -12.33 4.90
N GLY A 27 9.77 -11.13 4.34
CA GLY A 27 10.05 -9.90 5.06
C GLY A 27 9.62 -8.69 4.26
N TYR A 28 8.73 -7.87 4.81
CA TYR A 28 8.06 -6.82 4.04
C TYR A 28 8.39 -5.41 4.51
N GLU A 29 9.01 -5.28 5.67
CA GLU A 29 9.40 -3.99 6.23
C GLU A 29 10.83 -3.65 5.80
N HIS A 30 11.10 -2.35 5.69
CA HIS A 30 12.39 -1.82 5.27
C HIS A 30 13.57 -2.29 6.14
N ASP A 31 13.29 -2.61 7.41
CA ASP A 31 14.25 -3.04 8.43
C ASP A 31 14.25 -4.57 8.66
N HIS A 32 13.61 -5.35 7.78
CA HIS A 32 13.56 -6.81 7.93
C HIS A 32 14.97 -7.43 7.93
N PRO A 33 15.30 -8.32 8.87
CA PRO A 33 16.66 -8.84 9.08
C PRO A 33 17.04 -9.95 8.09
N PHE A 34 16.93 -9.70 6.78
CA PHE A 34 17.21 -10.68 5.74
C PHE A 34 18.61 -11.29 5.86
N GLU A 35 19.63 -10.50 6.19
CA GLU A 35 21.01 -10.98 6.33
C GLU A 35 21.15 -12.06 7.40
N THR A 36 20.60 -11.82 8.60
CA THR A 36 20.64 -12.78 9.70
C THR A 36 19.88 -14.06 9.36
N GLU A 37 18.70 -13.95 8.75
CA GLU A 37 17.88 -15.11 8.41
C GLU A 37 18.49 -15.93 7.27
N CYS A 38 19.05 -15.27 6.24
CA CYS A 38 19.78 -15.94 5.16
C CYS A 38 21.02 -16.68 5.68
N GLU A 39 21.79 -16.05 6.58
CA GLU A 39 22.96 -16.69 7.18
C GLU A 39 22.58 -17.98 7.94
N HIS A 40 21.49 -17.94 8.71
CA HIS A 40 21.01 -19.12 9.44
C HIS A 40 20.65 -20.28 8.51
N LEU A 41 19.90 -20.03 7.44
CA LEU A 41 19.52 -21.10 6.51
C LEU A 41 20.70 -21.61 5.68
N ALA A 42 21.62 -20.72 5.28
CA ALA A 42 22.86 -21.10 4.61
C ALA A 42 23.72 -22.02 5.48
N LYS A 43 23.90 -21.69 6.78
CA LYS A 43 24.62 -22.54 7.75
C LYS A 43 23.95 -23.91 7.92
N ALA A 44 22.62 -23.95 7.89
CA ALA A 44 21.84 -25.18 7.95
C ALA A 44 21.84 -26.00 6.64
N ARG A 45 22.46 -25.47 5.57
CA ARG A 45 22.50 -26.07 4.22
C ARG A 45 21.12 -26.39 3.67
N LEU A 46 20.17 -25.48 3.88
CA LEU A 46 18.84 -25.58 3.29
C LEU A 46 18.76 -24.67 2.07
N PRO A 47 18.18 -25.14 0.95
CA PRO A 47 17.88 -24.24 -0.16
C PRO A 47 16.86 -23.21 0.30
N PHE A 48 17.04 -21.94 -0.09
CA PHE A 48 16.12 -20.88 0.31
C PHE A 48 15.95 -19.80 -0.75
N TYR A 49 14.77 -19.17 -0.73
CA TYR A 49 14.45 -17.96 -1.46
C TYR A 49 14.30 -16.81 -0.48
N VAL A 50 14.58 -15.60 -0.95
CA VAL A 50 14.16 -14.36 -0.28
C VAL A 50 12.84 -13.87 -0.87
N CYS A 51 11.93 -13.45 -0.01
CA CYS A 51 10.55 -13.09 -0.36
C CYS A 51 10.20 -11.67 0.13
N PRO A 52 10.77 -10.62 -0.48
CA PRO A 52 10.40 -9.23 -0.23
C PRO A 52 9.03 -8.88 -0.83
N GLY A 53 8.58 -7.64 -0.67
CA GLY A 53 7.22 -7.28 -1.07
C GLY A 53 7.03 -5.88 -1.63
N THR A 54 6.03 -5.74 -2.49
CA THR A 54 5.60 -4.47 -3.13
C THR A 54 5.17 -3.40 -2.13
N ALA A 55 4.82 -3.82 -0.90
CA ALA A 55 4.31 -2.97 0.17
C ALA A 55 3.04 -2.17 -0.20
N SER A 56 2.28 -2.66 -1.17
CA SER A 56 1.04 -2.03 -1.68
C SER A 56 -0.18 -2.33 -0.79
N TRP A 57 -0.23 -3.52 -0.18
CA TRP A 57 -1.35 -3.97 0.65
C TRP A 57 -1.40 -3.22 1.99
N ASN A 58 -2.60 -3.12 2.55
CA ASN A 58 -2.89 -2.31 3.74
C ASN A 58 -2.44 -0.82 3.63
N ALA A 59 -2.16 -0.31 2.42
CA ALA A 59 -1.59 1.02 2.23
C ALA A 59 -2.48 2.01 1.46
N ILE A 60 -3.34 1.53 0.56
CA ILE A 60 -4.16 2.30 -0.40
C ILE A 60 -3.33 3.10 -1.40
N ALA A 61 -2.46 3.99 -0.91
CA ALA A 61 -1.53 4.80 -1.71
C ALA A 61 -0.18 4.11 -2.00
N GLY A 62 0.07 2.94 -1.40
CA GLY A 62 1.38 2.27 -1.43
C GLY A 62 2.35 2.75 -0.35
N ARG A 63 3.51 2.09 -0.24
CA ARG A 63 4.64 2.45 0.65
C ARG A 63 5.95 2.31 -0.12
N LEU A 64 6.19 3.21 -1.07
CA LEU A 64 7.21 3.03 -2.11
C LEU A 64 8.65 2.96 -1.56
N GLY A 65 9.00 3.79 -0.60
CA GLY A 65 10.30 3.79 0.08
C GLY A 65 10.52 2.54 0.92
N ASN A 66 9.45 2.01 1.52
CA ASN A 66 9.51 0.73 2.22
C ASN A 66 9.75 -0.43 1.23
N ALA A 67 9.00 -0.46 0.12
CA ALA A 67 9.21 -1.43 -0.96
C ALA A 67 10.63 -1.37 -1.50
N THR A 68 11.12 -0.16 -1.81
CA THR A 68 12.46 0.08 -2.34
C THR A 68 13.54 -0.50 -1.42
N THR A 69 13.44 -0.23 -0.12
CA THR A 69 14.43 -0.72 0.85
C THR A 69 14.32 -2.23 1.06
N ASN A 70 13.11 -2.77 1.27
CA ASN A 70 12.95 -4.21 1.54
C ASN A 70 13.41 -5.06 0.33
N LEU A 71 13.10 -4.64 -0.90
CA LEU A 71 13.44 -5.36 -2.13
C LEU A 71 14.96 -5.39 -2.33
N LYS A 72 15.62 -4.25 -2.09
CA LYS A 72 17.08 -4.12 -2.17
C LYS A 72 17.80 -4.93 -1.08
N SER A 73 17.31 -4.88 0.16
CA SER A 73 17.92 -5.60 1.29
C SER A 73 17.82 -7.11 1.10
N ALA A 74 16.66 -7.61 0.66
CA ALA A 74 16.47 -9.01 0.31
C ALA A 74 17.43 -9.47 -0.79
N ALA A 75 17.59 -8.70 -1.86
CA ALA A 75 18.48 -9.07 -2.97
C ALA A 75 19.95 -9.08 -2.53
N SER A 76 20.36 -8.08 -1.74
CA SER A 76 21.72 -8.00 -1.18
C SER A 76 22.04 -9.21 -0.31
N ALA A 77 21.14 -9.55 0.62
CA ALA A 77 21.31 -10.68 1.53
C ALA A 77 21.27 -12.02 0.78
N GLY A 78 20.30 -12.20 -0.13
CA GLY A 78 20.16 -13.40 -0.93
C GLY A 78 21.41 -13.69 -1.76
N LEU A 79 21.97 -12.67 -2.45
CA LEU A 79 23.22 -12.80 -3.19
C LEU A 79 24.42 -13.14 -2.28
N LYS A 80 24.48 -12.54 -1.09
CA LYS A 80 25.60 -12.75 -0.14
C LYS A 80 25.65 -14.18 0.40
N PHE A 81 24.48 -14.78 0.67
CA PHE A 81 24.39 -16.08 1.34
C PHE A 81 23.94 -17.23 0.43
N GLY A 82 23.79 -16.99 -0.87
CA GLY A 82 23.51 -18.03 -1.86
C GLY A 82 22.04 -18.45 -1.93
N ALA A 83 21.11 -17.50 -1.83
CA ALA A 83 19.69 -17.76 -2.13
C ALA A 83 19.54 -18.29 -3.55
N GLU A 84 18.72 -19.33 -3.72
CA GLU A 84 18.45 -19.95 -5.03
C GLU A 84 17.36 -19.22 -5.81
N GLY A 85 16.66 -18.28 -5.16
CA GLY A 85 15.59 -17.53 -5.80
C GLY A 85 15.14 -16.28 -5.06
N TYR A 86 14.35 -15.49 -5.77
CA TYR A 86 13.85 -14.20 -5.34
C TYR A 86 12.37 -14.12 -5.73
N LEU A 87 11.48 -14.00 -4.75
CA LEU A 87 10.03 -14.03 -4.96
C LEU A 87 9.43 -12.71 -4.47
N VAL A 88 9.04 -11.84 -5.41
CA VAL A 88 8.32 -10.61 -5.07
C VAL A 88 6.89 -10.97 -4.64
N THR A 89 6.54 -10.60 -3.41
CA THR A 89 5.20 -10.80 -2.87
C THR A 89 4.32 -9.56 -3.07
N ASP A 90 3.07 -9.80 -3.44
CA ASP A 90 2.02 -8.78 -3.51
C ASP A 90 0.75 -9.36 -2.89
N TRP A 91 0.47 -8.97 -1.64
CA TRP A 91 -0.64 -9.53 -0.87
C TRP A 91 -1.95 -8.79 -1.10
N GLY A 92 -3.04 -9.33 -0.55
CA GLY A 92 -4.41 -8.85 -0.70
C GLY A 92 -5.18 -8.71 0.62
N ASP A 93 -4.48 -8.36 1.70
CA ASP A 93 -5.02 -8.35 3.06
C ASP A 93 -6.31 -7.54 3.22
N HIS A 94 -7.18 -8.00 4.12
CA HIS A 94 -8.38 -7.30 4.58
C HIS A 94 -9.31 -6.80 3.48
N GLY A 95 -9.42 -7.54 2.38
CA GLY A 95 -10.32 -7.23 1.27
C GLY A 95 -9.67 -6.60 0.04
N HIS A 96 -8.33 -6.49 -0.03
CA HIS A 96 -7.60 -6.11 -1.26
C HIS A 96 -8.06 -4.77 -1.88
N HIS A 97 -7.90 -3.66 -1.15
CA HIS A 97 -8.32 -2.33 -1.58
C HIS A 97 -7.26 -1.53 -2.35
N GLN A 98 -6.04 -2.05 -2.45
CA GLN A 98 -4.99 -1.49 -3.29
C GLN A 98 -5.23 -1.86 -4.75
N TYR A 99 -5.08 -0.90 -5.66
CA TYR A 99 -5.16 -1.18 -7.08
C TYR A 99 -3.82 -1.64 -7.63
N LEU A 100 -3.86 -2.47 -8.66
CA LEU A 100 -2.69 -3.09 -9.28
C LEU A 100 -1.56 -2.09 -9.65
N PRO A 101 -1.84 -0.86 -10.15
CA PRO A 101 -0.77 0.09 -10.49
C PRO A 101 0.11 0.49 -9.31
N LEU A 102 -0.40 0.41 -8.07
CA LEU A 102 0.37 0.71 -6.86
C LEU A 102 1.45 -0.36 -6.59
N SER A 103 1.32 -1.55 -7.18
CA SER A 103 2.31 -2.63 -7.11
C SER A 103 3.38 -2.55 -8.22
N TYR A 104 3.15 -1.81 -9.31
CA TYR A 104 4.08 -1.71 -10.44
C TYR A 104 5.50 -1.25 -10.05
N PRO A 105 5.68 -0.25 -9.17
CA PRO A 105 7.02 0.11 -8.71
C PRO A 105 7.72 -1.06 -8.01
N GLY A 106 7.00 -1.81 -7.17
CA GLY A 106 7.54 -2.99 -6.49
C GLY A 106 7.94 -4.11 -7.45
N PHE A 107 7.14 -4.35 -8.50
CA PHE A 107 7.49 -5.32 -9.54
C PHE A 107 8.74 -4.92 -10.33
N LEU A 108 8.82 -3.65 -10.75
CA LEU A 108 9.98 -3.14 -11.47
C LEU A 108 11.25 -3.21 -10.61
N LEU A 109 11.18 -2.68 -9.38
CA LEU A 109 12.30 -2.70 -8.44
C LEU A 109 12.73 -4.12 -8.12
N GLY A 110 11.77 -5.03 -7.89
CA GLY A 110 12.04 -6.44 -7.63
C GLY A 110 12.74 -7.12 -8.81
N GLY A 111 12.22 -6.95 -10.02
CA GLY A 111 12.81 -7.49 -11.24
C GLY A 111 14.22 -6.96 -11.51
N CYS A 112 14.45 -5.66 -11.29
CA CYS A 112 15.78 -5.06 -11.43
C CYS A 112 16.76 -5.60 -10.37
N ASN A 113 16.33 -5.70 -9.11
CA ASN A 113 17.17 -6.19 -8.01
C ASN A 113 17.49 -7.68 -8.15
N SER A 114 16.56 -8.51 -8.62
CA SER A 114 16.79 -9.93 -8.83
C SER A 114 17.70 -10.22 -10.02
N TRP A 115 17.68 -9.38 -11.06
CA TRP A 115 18.50 -9.55 -12.26
C TRP A 115 19.91 -8.96 -12.10
N ASN A 116 20.01 -7.72 -11.62
CA ASN A 116 21.28 -7.02 -11.46
C ASN A 116 21.22 -6.04 -10.27
N GLN A 117 21.38 -6.59 -9.06
CA GLN A 117 21.35 -5.82 -7.81
C GLN A 117 22.34 -4.65 -7.79
N ARG A 118 23.54 -4.80 -8.38
CA ARG A 118 24.52 -3.70 -8.40
C ARG A 118 24.08 -2.57 -9.32
N GLY A 119 23.55 -2.91 -10.50
CA GLY A 119 23.05 -1.94 -11.47
C GLY A 119 21.72 -1.29 -11.08
N SER A 120 20.90 -1.95 -10.25
CA SER A 120 19.59 -1.43 -9.84
C SER A 120 19.67 -0.11 -9.07
N ALA A 121 20.82 0.18 -8.43
CA ALA A 121 21.06 1.46 -7.75
C ALA A 121 21.00 2.68 -8.68
N ALA A 122 21.24 2.50 -9.98
CA ALA A 122 21.19 3.56 -11.00
C ALA A 122 19.83 3.63 -11.72
N LEU A 123 18.83 2.85 -11.30
CA LEU A 123 17.50 2.84 -11.94
C LEU A 123 16.81 4.20 -11.80
N ASN A 124 16.46 4.82 -12.92
CA ASN A 124 15.44 5.85 -12.93
C ASN A 124 14.06 5.17 -12.87
N LEU A 125 13.40 5.26 -11.71
CA LEU A 125 12.11 4.61 -11.47
C LEU A 125 11.03 5.09 -12.45
N ALA A 126 11.00 6.39 -12.75
CA ALA A 126 9.99 6.95 -13.65
C ALA A 126 10.18 6.44 -15.08
N ASP A 127 11.40 6.45 -15.60
CA ASP A 127 11.70 5.97 -16.94
C ASP A 127 11.42 4.47 -17.06
N GLY A 128 11.82 3.69 -16.05
CA GLY A 128 11.57 2.25 -16.00
C GLY A 128 10.08 1.93 -15.98
N LEU A 129 9.29 2.62 -15.16
CA LEU A 129 7.84 2.42 -15.12
C LEU A 129 7.19 2.78 -16.45
N ASN A 130 7.55 3.93 -17.00
CA ASN A 130 6.99 4.41 -18.27
C ASN A 130 7.30 3.44 -19.41
N ARG A 131 8.52 2.89 -19.45
CA ARG A 131 8.94 1.91 -20.45
C ARG A 131 8.27 0.55 -20.29
N ILE A 132 8.18 0.02 -19.07
CA ILE A 132 7.74 -1.36 -18.83
C ILE A 132 6.22 -1.50 -18.81
N PHE A 133 5.50 -0.52 -18.28
CA PHE A 133 4.06 -0.62 -18.06
C PHE A 133 3.22 0.30 -18.95
N PHE A 134 3.85 1.25 -19.67
CA PHE A 134 3.11 2.34 -20.30
C PHE A 134 3.61 2.74 -21.70
N ASP A 135 4.46 1.95 -22.36
CA ASP A 135 4.97 2.20 -23.71
C ASP A 135 5.54 3.62 -23.94
N ASN A 136 6.08 4.22 -22.89
CA ASN A 136 6.56 5.61 -22.83
C ASN A 136 5.50 6.71 -23.06
N GLN A 137 4.21 6.40 -22.93
CA GLN A 137 3.10 7.32 -23.21
C GLN A 137 2.47 7.94 -21.95
N ALA A 138 2.98 7.64 -20.75
CA ALA A 138 2.26 7.94 -19.50
C ALA A 138 3.08 8.74 -18.47
N SER A 139 4.02 9.59 -18.90
CA SER A 139 4.94 10.31 -18.01
C SER A 139 4.23 11.07 -16.87
N SER A 140 3.08 11.70 -17.13
CA SER A 140 2.30 12.38 -16.08
C SER A 140 1.60 11.42 -15.11
N THR A 141 1.16 10.27 -15.60
CA THR A 141 0.53 9.21 -14.78
C THR A 141 1.59 8.51 -13.90
N VAL A 142 2.78 8.24 -14.45
CA VAL A 142 3.90 7.67 -13.71
C VAL A 142 4.36 8.60 -12.58
N ARG A 143 4.45 9.90 -12.84
CA ARG A 143 4.75 10.89 -11.78
C ARG A 143 3.71 10.88 -10.67
N ALA A 144 2.41 10.83 -11.03
CA ALA A 144 1.33 10.74 -10.05
C ALA A 144 1.40 9.44 -9.23
N LEU A 145 1.67 8.30 -9.87
CA LEU A 145 1.87 7.01 -9.19
C LEU A 145 3.02 7.08 -8.17
N ILE A 146 4.18 7.59 -8.57
CA ILE A 146 5.34 7.74 -7.67
C ILE A 146 5.02 8.71 -6.52
N GLN A 147 4.41 9.86 -6.82
CA GLN A 147 4.03 10.84 -5.81
C GLN A 147 3.07 10.24 -4.77
N LEU A 148 2.07 9.48 -5.22
CA LEU A 148 1.12 8.81 -4.34
C LEU A 148 1.82 7.77 -3.46
N GLY A 149 2.71 6.96 -4.05
CA GLY A 149 3.52 5.95 -3.36
C GLY A 149 4.41 6.48 -2.24
N HIS A 150 4.89 7.72 -2.36
CA HIS A 150 5.69 8.41 -1.34
C HIS A 150 4.86 9.24 -0.35
N LEU A 151 3.56 9.41 -0.58
CA LEU A 151 2.75 10.29 0.26
C LEU A 151 2.70 9.78 1.71
N SER A 152 2.68 8.46 1.91
CA SER A 152 2.68 7.85 3.25
C SER A 152 4.00 7.98 4.01
N GLU A 153 5.11 8.26 3.33
CA GLU A 153 6.43 8.44 3.97
C GLU A 153 6.60 9.82 4.59
N ARG A 154 5.74 10.78 4.20
CA ARG A 154 5.72 12.12 4.80
C ARG A 154 5.08 12.13 6.19
N VAL A 155 4.71 10.97 6.73
CA VAL A 155 3.99 10.81 7.99
C VAL A 155 4.99 10.57 9.13
N PRO A 156 4.93 11.34 10.24
CA PRO A 156 5.82 11.16 11.39
C PRO A 156 5.71 9.76 12.05
N THR A 157 4.52 9.16 12.01
CA THR A 157 4.28 7.81 12.53
C THR A 157 4.45 6.76 11.44
N GLN A 158 5.56 6.03 11.49
CA GLN A 158 5.77 4.86 10.65
C GLN A 158 5.00 3.67 11.22
N LEU A 159 3.85 3.39 10.62
CA LEU A 159 3.11 2.15 10.84
C LEU A 159 3.81 0.99 10.14
N ARG A 160 4.01 -0.11 10.87
CA ARG A 160 4.37 -1.39 10.25
C ARG A 160 3.16 -1.98 9.54
N ASN A 161 3.39 -2.52 8.35
CA ASN A 161 2.41 -3.21 7.51
C ASN A 161 1.09 -2.46 7.22
N ALA A 162 1.09 -1.12 7.29
CA ALA A 162 -0.07 -0.29 6.99
C ALA A 162 0.32 1.18 6.76
N THR A 163 -0.62 2.01 6.30
CA THR A 163 -0.49 3.48 6.27
C THR A 163 -1.56 4.14 7.13
N VAL A 164 -1.35 5.42 7.46
CA VAL A 164 -2.39 6.24 8.12
C VAL A 164 -3.62 6.41 7.24
N PHE A 165 -3.48 6.39 5.90
CA PHE A 165 -4.61 6.43 4.98
C PHE A 165 -5.51 5.21 5.15
N ASN A 166 -4.92 4.01 5.26
CA ASN A 166 -5.67 2.79 5.54
C ASN A 166 -6.39 2.87 6.89
N ARG A 167 -5.68 3.28 7.95
CA ARG A 167 -6.27 3.43 9.29
C ARG A 167 -7.42 4.44 9.31
N ALA A 168 -7.26 5.58 8.64
CA ALA A 168 -8.28 6.60 8.55
C ALA A 168 -9.49 6.13 7.72
N LEU A 169 -9.27 5.43 6.60
CA LEU A 169 -10.32 4.93 5.71
C LEU A 169 -11.24 3.90 6.41
N PHE A 170 -10.69 2.97 7.18
CA PHE A 170 -11.50 1.93 7.83
C PHE A 170 -11.96 2.28 9.25
N TRP A 171 -11.55 3.43 9.77
CA TRP A 171 -11.99 3.90 11.07
C TRP A 171 -13.45 4.40 11.06
N ASN A 172 -14.21 4.02 12.10
CA ASN A 172 -15.64 4.30 12.27
C ASN A 172 -15.95 5.65 12.94
N MET A 173 -14.99 6.56 13.10
CA MET A 173 -15.17 7.90 13.69
C MET A 173 -15.57 7.98 15.18
N LYS A 174 -15.66 6.85 15.91
CA LYS A 174 -16.05 6.86 17.34
C LYS A 174 -14.94 7.44 18.23
N HIS A 175 -13.80 6.76 18.29
CA HIS A 175 -12.61 7.18 19.05
C HIS A 175 -11.44 7.31 18.09
N GLU A 176 -10.80 8.48 18.05
CA GLU A 176 -9.65 8.72 17.18
C GLU A 176 -8.51 7.75 17.55
N PRO A 177 -8.02 6.92 16.62
CA PRO A 177 -6.87 6.05 16.89
C PRO A 177 -5.63 6.87 17.26
N SER A 178 -4.85 6.39 18.23
CA SER A 178 -3.62 7.07 18.69
C SER A 178 -2.64 7.38 17.56
N VAL A 179 -2.56 6.49 16.57
CA VAL A 179 -1.70 6.71 15.40
C VAL A 179 -2.15 7.88 14.52
N LEU A 180 -3.46 8.15 14.45
CA LEU A 180 -3.97 9.32 13.75
C LEU A 180 -3.76 10.59 14.58
N ALA A 181 -3.83 10.49 15.91
CA ALA A 181 -3.62 11.63 16.82
C ALA A 181 -2.21 12.25 16.71
N ALA A 182 -1.22 11.48 16.23
CA ALA A 182 0.13 11.98 15.99
C ALA A 182 0.26 12.90 14.76
N ILE A 183 -0.76 12.94 13.89
CA ILE A 183 -0.82 13.81 12.72
C ILE A 183 -1.31 15.18 13.16
N THR A 184 -0.61 16.26 12.84
CA THR A 184 -1.07 17.64 13.07
C THR A 184 -2.14 18.06 12.05
N ASP A 185 -2.96 19.07 12.40
CA ASP A 185 -3.96 19.59 11.45
C ASP A 185 -3.34 20.25 10.22
N ALA A 186 -2.12 20.79 10.34
CA ALA A 186 -1.37 21.35 9.22
C ALA A 186 -0.91 20.25 8.24
N GLU A 187 -0.34 19.16 8.74
CA GLU A 187 0.05 17.99 7.92
C GLU A 187 -1.17 17.37 7.24
N LEU A 188 -2.27 17.23 7.98
CA LEU A 188 -3.54 16.76 7.46
C LEU A 188 -4.01 17.60 6.26
N GLN A 189 -3.94 18.94 6.37
CA GLN A 189 -4.33 19.84 5.27
C GLN A 189 -3.40 19.71 4.07
N VAL A 190 -2.08 19.64 4.28
CA VAL A 190 -1.10 19.44 3.19
C VAL A 190 -1.39 18.15 2.42
N TRP A 191 -1.80 17.07 3.10
CA TRP A 191 -2.16 15.81 2.43
C TRP A 191 -3.49 15.88 1.70
N LEU A 192 -4.51 16.53 2.28
CA LEU A 192 -5.78 16.77 1.59
C LEU A 192 -5.57 17.56 0.29
N ASP A 193 -4.72 18.60 0.34
CA ASP A 193 -4.39 19.41 -0.83
C ASP A 193 -3.63 18.58 -1.88
N ALA A 194 -2.65 17.78 -1.45
CA ALA A 194 -1.90 16.90 -2.34
C ALA A 194 -2.79 15.85 -3.03
N LEU A 195 -3.72 15.23 -2.29
CA LEU A 195 -4.66 14.24 -2.83
C LEU A 195 -5.68 14.86 -3.78
N THR A 196 -6.13 16.08 -3.48
CA THR A 196 -7.05 16.85 -4.35
C THR A 196 -6.36 17.26 -5.66
N ALA A 197 -5.07 17.64 -5.60
CA ALA A 197 -4.31 18.06 -6.77
C ALA A 197 -3.89 16.89 -7.66
N LEU A 198 -3.64 15.70 -7.09
CA LEU A 198 -3.06 14.55 -7.80
C LEU A 198 -3.81 14.16 -9.09
N PRO A 199 -5.16 14.04 -9.11
CA PRO A 199 -5.91 13.77 -10.34
C PRO A 199 -5.68 14.78 -11.46
N LEU A 200 -5.47 16.06 -11.12
CA LEU A 200 -5.30 17.16 -12.07
C LEU A 200 -3.92 17.15 -12.74
N GLN A 201 -2.95 16.45 -12.15
CA GLN A 201 -1.60 16.34 -12.69
C GLN A 201 -1.48 15.32 -13.83
N MET A 202 -2.46 14.41 -13.96
CA MET A 202 -2.46 13.37 -14.99
C MET A 202 -3.13 13.87 -16.27
N THR A 203 -2.39 13.83 -17.38
CA THR A 203 -2.95 14.11 -18.71
C THR A 203 -3.97 13.02 -19.07
N PRO A 204 -5.26 13.33 -19.27
CA PRO A 204 -6.26 12.31 -19.55
C PRO A 204 -5.93 11.53 -20.82
N SER A 205 -6.05 10.20 -20.75
CA SER A 205 -5.92 9.31 -21.90
C SER A 205 -7.23 8.61 -22.21
N LYS A 206 -7.48 8.35 -23.49
CA LYS A 206 -8.58 7.49 -23.98
C LYS A 206 -8.09 6.08 -24.35
N ALA A 207 -6.79 5.81 -24.22
CA ALA A 207 -6.28 4.46 -24.43
C ALA A 207 -6.77 3.57 -23.28
N PRO A 208 -7.56 2.50 -23.52
CA PRO A 208 -8.30 1.81 -22.46
C PRO A 208 -7.44 1.35 -21.26
N GLY A 209 -6.23 0.85 -21.52
CA GLY A 209 -5.31 0.43 -20.46
C GLY A 209 -4.83 1.59 -19.58
N LEU A 210 -4.41 2.69 -20.19
CA LEU A 210 -3.94 3.87 -19.45
C LEU A 210 -5.09 4.61 -18.77
N GLU A 211 -6.26 4.69 -19.40
CA GLU A 211 -7.47 5.25 -18.81
C GLU A 211 -7.88 4.50 -17.54
N LEU A 212 -7.86 3.15 -17.58
CA LEU A 212 -8.13 2.33 -16.41
C LEU A 212 -7.13 2.61 -15.28
N VAL A 213 -5.82 2.65 -15.59
CA VAL A 213 -4.79 2.99 -14.59
C VAL A 213 -5.04 4.37 -13.98
N GLN A 214 -5.38 5.36 -14.79
CA GLN A 214 -5.69 6.71 -14.29
C GLN A 214 -6.93 6.70 -13.38
N ARG A 215 -7.97 5.93 -13.70
CA ARG A 215 -9.13 5.75 -12.82
C ARG A 215 -8.75 5.08 -11.50
N GLU A 216 -7.95 4.02 -11.55
CA GLU A 216 -7.42 3.31 -10.36
C GLU A 216 -6.63 4.26 -9.44
N LEU A 217 -5.76 5.10 -10.00
CA LEU A 217 -5.00 6.09 -9.22
C LEU A 217 -5.88 7.20 -8.64
N ARG A 218 -6.87 7.70 -9.40
CA ARG A 218 -7.84 8.67 -8.87
C ARG A 218 -8.65 8.08 -7.72
N GLN A 219 -9.06 6.82 -7.86
CA GLN A 219 -9.83 6.14 -6.82
C GLN A 219 -8.99 5.88 -5.56
N ALA A 220 -7.72 5.46 -5.70
CA ALA A 220 -6.81 5.35 -4.56
C ALA A 220 -6.65 6.69 -3.83
N ALA A 221 -6.44 7.79 -4.57
CA ALA A 221 -6.34 9.13 -3.98
C ALA A 221 -7.64 9.55 -3.27
N ALA A 222 -8.80 9.29 -3.88
CA ALA A 222 -10.10 9.63 -3.32
C ALA A 222 -10.43 8.80 -2.05
N LEU A 223 -10.05 7.53 -2.00
CA LEU A 223 -10.15 6.69 -0.80
C LEU A 223 -9.28 7.24 0.35
N CYS A 224 -8.03 7.62 0.06
CA CYS A 224 -7.17 8.28 1.03
C CYS A 224 -7.79 9.58 1.55
N GLN A 225 -8.27 10.43 0.62
CA GLN A 225 -8.89 11.72 0.94
C GLN A 225 -10.12 11.53 1.84
N HIS A 226 -11.01 10.59 1.51
CA HIS A 226 -12.18 10.29 2.32
C HIS A 226 -11.82 9.91 3.76
N GLY A 227 -10.78 9.08 3.95
CA GLY A 227 -10.24 8.75 5.26
C GLY A 227 -9.81 10.00 6.05
N LEU A 228 -9.07 10.90 5.41
CA LEU A 228 -8.57 12.14 6.01
C LEU A 228 -9.70 13.15 6.30
N GLU A 229 -10.71 13.24 5.43
CA GLU A 229 -11.86 14.14 5.65
C GLU A 229 -12.70 13.70 6.86
N LYS A 230 -12.80 12.38 7.13
CA LYS A 230 -13.37 11.87 8.38
C LYS A 230 -12.59 12.34 9.60
N LEU A 231 -11.25 12.28 9.54
CA LEU A 231 -10.38 12.77 10.60
C LEU A 231 -10.56 14.27 10.83
N GLN A 232 -10.52 15.06 9.76
CA GLN A 232 -10.71 16.52 9.83
C GLN A 232 -12.06 16.87 10.44
N LEU A 233 -13.15 16.22 10.00
CA LEU A 233 -14.48 16.46 10.55
C LEU A 233 -14.54 16.13 12.05
N LYS A 234 -13.97 15.00 12.48
CA LYS A 234 -13.94 14.62 13.91
C LYS A 234 -13.26 15.70 14.75
N ARG A 235 -12.08 16.15 14.33
CA ARG A 235 -11.29 17.13 15.08
C ARG A 235 -11.98 18.49 15.17
N LEU A 236 -12.45 19.00 14.03
CA LEU A 236 -13.19 20.26 13.98
C LEU A 236 -14.47 20.23 14.82
N ALA A 237 -15.17 19.09 14.86
CA ALA A 237 -16.35 18.92 15.71
C ALA A 237 -15.98 18.85 17.21
N THR A 238 -14.89 18.16 17.55
CA THR A 238 -14.41 18.02 18.94
C THR A 238 -13.89 19.34 19.49
N ALA A 239 -13.24 20.15 18.66
CA ALA A 239 -12.74 21.48 19.02
C ALA A 239 -13.84 22.57 19.04
N GLY A 240 -15.09 22.25 18.69
CA GLY A 240 -16.19 23.23 18.66
C GLY A 240 -16.10 24.27 17.53
N ILE A 241 -15.23 24.05 16.53
CA ILE A 241 -14.99 25.01 15.43
C ILE A 241 -16.17 25.05 14.45
N LEU A 242 -16.88 23.93 14.27
CA LEU A 242 -18.01 23.83 13.35
C LEU A 242 -19.35 23.95 14.09
N SER A 243 -20.27 24.78 13.57
CA SER A 243 -21.66 24.79 14.04
C SER A 243 -22.36 23.45 13.76
N PRO A 244 -23.40 23.07 14.53
CA PRO A 244 -24.13 21.80 14.33
C PRO A 244 -24.64 21.62 12.89
N ALA A 245 -25.11 22.71 12.26
CA ALA A 245 -25.56 22.70 10.87
C ALA A 245 -24.41 22.38 9.89
N LYS A 246 -23.22 23.00 10.07
CA LYS A 246 -22.04 22.74 9.23
C LYS A 246 -21.49 21.32 9.45
N GLN A 247 -21.51 20.83 10.69
CA GLN A 247 -21.14 19.45 11.01
C GLN A 247 -22.04 18.45 10.28
N ARG A 248 -23.36 18.62 10.36
CA ARG A 248 -24.35 17.77 9.67
C ARG A 248 -24.16 17.79 8.16
N LEU A 249 -23.93 18.97 7.57
CA LEU A 249 -23.68 19.11 6.13
C LEU A 249 -22.43 18.32 5.69
N ARG A 250 -21.29 18.51 6.38
CA ARG A 250 -20.05 17.79 6.06
C ARG A 250 -20.20 16.28 6.27
N PHE A 251 -20.92 15.87 7.32
CA PHE A 251 -21.19 14.46 7.59
C PHE A 251 -22.03 13.80 6.48
N ASN A 252 -23.06 14.49 5.97
CA ASN A 252 -23.86 13.99 4.85
C ASN A 252 -23.02 13.87 3.56
N ARG A 253 -22.11 14.82 3.30
CA ARG A 253 -21.18 14.72 2.17
C ARG A 253 -20.26 13.50 2.29
N LEU A 254 -19.76 13.19 3.48
CA LEU A 254 -18.98 11.97 3.71
C LEU A 254 -19.79 10.71 3.39
N LYS A 255 -21.05 10.61 3.83
CA LYS A 255 -21.90 9.45 3.48
C LYS A 255 -22.13 9.30 1.98
N GLN A 256 -22.37 10.41 1.29
CA GLN A 256 -22.53 10.41 -0.16
C GLN A 256 -21.23 9.99 -0.86
N SER A 257 -20.11 10.59 -0.46
CA SER A 257 -18.77 10.24 -0.94
C SER A 257 -18.45 8.76 -0.74
N GLN A 258 -18.74 8.20 0.45
CA GLN A 258 -18.53 6.78 0.74
C GLN A 258 -19.31 5.88 -0.22
N SER A 259 -20.57 6.24 -0.52
CA SER A 259 -21.41 5.47 -1.46
C SER A 259 -20.82 5.50 -2.86
N SER A 260 -20.47 6.69 -3.38
CA SER A 260 -19.84 6.82 -4.70
C SER A 260 -18.49 6.12 -4.80
N LEU A 261 -17.69 6.11 -3.73
CA LEU A 261 -16.41 5.40 -3.67
C LEU A 261 -16.61 3.88 -3.71
N ILE A 262 -17.67 3.36 -3.08
CA ILE A 262 -18.01 1.94 -3.14
C ILE A 262 -18.43 1.57 -4.58
N ASP A 263 -19.26 2.38 -5.23
CA ASP A 263 -19.71 2.13 -6.60
C ASP A 263 -18.52 2.09 -7.59
N GLU A 264 -17.60 3.07 -7.51
CA GLU A 264 -16.41 3.07 -8.36
C GLU A 264 -15.45 1.92 -8.03
N HIS A 265 -15.29 1.57 -6.75
CA HIS A 265 -14.49 0.41 -6.36
C HIS A 265 -15.05 -0.90 -6.93
N GLN A 266 -16.38 -1.08 -6.94
CA GLN A 266 -17.02 -2.23 -7.57
C GLN A 266 -16.74 -2.28 -9.07
N ALA A 267 -16.87 -1.15 -9.76
CA ALA A 267 -16.60 -1.05 -11.20
C ALA A 267 -15.13 -1.37 -11.54
N LEU A 268 -14.19 -0.82 -10.77
CA LEU A 268 -12.76 -1.07 -10.96
C LEU A 268 -12.37 -2.51 -10.60
N TRP A 269 -12.95 -3.08 -9.55
CA TRP A 269 -12.75 -4.49 -9.20
C TRP A 269 -13.12 -5.38 -10.37
N LEU A 270 -14.31 -5.22 -10.96
CA LEU A 270 -14.77 -6.04 -12.08
C LEU A 270 -13.98 -5.79 -13.38
N SER A 271 -13.20 -4.71 -13.45
CA SER A 271 -12.29 -4.42 -14.56
C SER A 271 -10.98 -5.24 -14.49
N ARG A 272 -10.61 -5.77 -13.31
CA ARG A 272 -9.36 -6.50 -13.07
C ARG A 272 -9.56 -7.92 -12.55
N ASN A 273 -10.59 -8.13 -11.75
CA ASN A 273 -10.78 -9.28 -10.88
C ASN A 273 -12.09 -9.99 -11.18
N ARG A 274 -12.13 -11.29 -10.88
CA ARG A 274 -13.39 -12.05 -10.89
C ARG A 274 -14.31 -11.60 -9.74
N LEU A 275 -15.57 -12.01 -9.80
CA LEU A 275 -16.59 -11.65 -8.81
C LEU A 275 -16.25 -12.06 -7.36
N GLY A 276 -15.49 -13.14 -7.18
CA GLY A 276 -15.07 -13.63 -5.85
C GLY A 276 -14.30 -12.58 -5.06
N GLY A 277 -14.58 -12.45 -3.76
CA GLY A 277 -13.96 -11.45 -2.87
C GLY A 277 -14.60 -10.06 -2.90
N LEU A 278 -15.32 -9.68 -3.96
CA LEU A 278 -15.90 -8.34 -4.10
C LEU A 278 -16.83 -7.96 -2.93
N LYS A 279 -17.72 -8.87 -2.54
CA LYS A 279 -18.68 -8.64 -1.44
C LYS A 279 -17.97 -8.33 -0.13
N GLU A 280 -16.91 -9.07 0.19
CA GLU A 280 -16.10 -8.87 1.39
C GLU A 280 -15.33 -7.55 1.32
N SER A 281 -14.69 -7.26 0.19
CA SER A 281 -13.98 -6.01 -0.04
C SER A 281 -14.87 -4.79 0.14
N VAL A 282 -16.07 -4.80 -0.47
CA VAL A 282 -17.06 -3.72 -0.32
C VAL A 282 -17.55 -3.60 1.11
N ALA A 283 -17.74 -4.71 1.83
CA ALA A 283 -18.19 -4.67 3.22
C ALA A 283 -17.21 -3.92 4.14
N HIS A 284 -15.90 -4.01 3.88
CA HIS A 284 -14.91 -3.21 4.59
C HIS A 284 -15.04 -1.71 4.33
N LEU A 285 -15.28 -1.30 3.08
CA LEU A 285 -15.48 0.11 2.71
C LEU A 285 -16.80 0.68 3.27
N ALA A 286 -17.81 -0.16 3.44
CA ALA A 286 -19.11 0.19 4.03
C ALA A 286 -19.07 0.35 5.56
N VAL A 287 -17.97 0.84 6.12
CA VAL A 287 -17.83 1.06 7.56
C VAL A 287 -18.96 1.96 8.07
N ARG A 288 -19.67 1.50 9.11
CA ARG A 288 -20.81 2.23 9.67
C ARG A 288 -20.34 3.50 10.38
N LEU A 289 -20.59 4.64 9.75
CA LEU A 289 -20.37 5.96 10.34
C LEU A 289 -21.40 6.22 11.48
N PRO A 290 -21.02 6.96 12.55
CA PRO A 290 -21.90 7.20 13.69
C PRO A 290 -23.10 8.05 13.27
N ALA A 291 -24.21 7.98 14.01
CA ALA A 291 -25.30 8.92 13.76
C ALA A 291 -24.81 10.35 14.04
N ALA A 292 -25.24 11.32 13.22
CA ALA A 292 -25.06 12.72 13.57
C ALA A 292 -25.76 12.94 14.92
N ARG A 293 -25.06 13.49 15.93
CA ARG A 293 -25.70 13.79 17.22
C ARG A 293 -26.88 14.73 16.94
N PRO A 294 -28.09 14.43 17.44
CA PRO A 294 -29.20 15.37 17.33
C PRO A 294 -28.82 16.66 18.05
N ASN A 295 -29.32 17.79 17.55
CA ASN A 295 -29.14 19.09 18.18
C ASN A 295 -29.72 19.00 19.61
N HIS A 296 -28.90 19.26 20.63
CA HIS A 296 -29.38 19.71 21.93
C HIS A 296 -29.21 21.24 21.97
#